data_AF-A0A7U0IL52-F1
#
_entry.id   AF-A0A7U0IL52-F1
#
_cell.length_a   1.000
_cell.length_b   1.000
_cell.length_c   1.000
_cell.angle_alpha   90.00
_cell.angle_beta   90.00
_cell.angle_gamma   90.00
#
_symmetry.space_group_name_H-M   'P 1'
#
loop_
_entity.id
_entity.type
_entity.pdbx_description
1 polymer ?
#
loop_
_entity_poly.entity_id
_entity_poly.type
_entity_poly.pdbx_seq_one_letter_code
_entity_poly.pdbx_strand_id
1 'polypeptide(L)'
;SKITFIDGNKGILRYRGYNIADLIDRNKNFIEIVYLLFYGTLPGDQDLQNFVLQTSQEYVPPQVINDVIKSFPQNAHPMAMLIACFSALASYYYDQEAGGDELTDIRLAISKVASIVAMIYRYTTGQNFIQANPKLSYSENFV
;
A
#
# COMPACT_ATOMS: atom_id res chain seq x y z
N SER A 1 9.79 14.14 14.89
CA SER A 1 9.87 13.35 13.64
C SER A 1 10.00 14.31 12.45
N LYS A 2 10.71 13.92 11.38
CA LYS A 2 10.77 14.70 10.12
C LYS A 2 9.63 14.34 9.15
N ILE A 3 8.84 13.31 9.46
CA ILE A 3 7.77 12.78 8.60
C ILE A 3 6.46 13.49 8.90
N THR A 4 6.05 13.52 10.17
CA THR A 4 4.80 14.12 10.60
C THR A 4 4.99 15.06 11.78
N PHE A 5 4.12 16.06 11.86
CA PHE A 5 3.98 16.96 13.01
C PHE A 5 2.52 17.02 13.41
N ILE A 6 2.27 16.92 14.72
CA ILE A 6 0.93 16.94 15.31
C ILE A 6 0.92 17.93 16.48
N ASP A 7 -0.01 18.87 16.45
CA ASP A 7 -0.38 19.70 17.60
C ASP A 7 -1.85 19.42 17.93
N GLY A 8 -2.08 18.57 18.93
CA GLY A 8 -3.41 18.13 19.32
C GLY A 8 -4.28 19.24 19.92
N ASN A 9 -3.67 20.22 20.59
CA ASN A 9 -4.40 21.35 21.18
C ASN A 9 -4.96 22.28 20.11
N LYS A 10 -4.23 22.42 18.99
CA LYS A 10 -4.64 23.26 17.86
C LYS A 10 -5.27 22.48 16.71
N GLY A 11 -5.39 21.16 16.81
CA GLY A 11 -5.90 20.31 15.74
C GLY A 11 -5.05 20.35 14.46
N ILE A 12 -3.74 20.59 14.57
CA ILE A 12 -2.86 20.72 13.40
C ILE A 12 -2.19 19.38 13.12
N LEU A 13 -2.33 18.89 11.89
CA LEU A 13 -1.63 17.73 11.36
C LEU A 13 -0.86 18.13 10.09
N ARG A 14 0.44 17.85 10.07
CA ARG A 14 1.30 18.13 8.91
C ARG A 14 2.05 16.89 8.44
N TYR A 15 2.11 16.70 7.13
CA TYR A 15 2.95 15.72 6.45
C TYR A 15 4.10 16.44 5.77
N ARG A 16 5.34 16.13 6.20
CA ARG A 16 6.57 16.75 5.68
C ARG A 16 6.52 18.29 5.66
N GLY A 17 5.82 18.89 6.63
CA GLY A 17 5.63 20.34 6.74
C GLY A 17 4.38 20.89 6.06
N TYR A 18 3.75 20.14 5.14
CA TYR A 18 2.49 20.52 4.49
C TYR A 18 1.31 20.27 5.43
N ASN A 19 0.39 21.23 5.54
CA ASN A 19 -0.87 21.01 6.24
C ASN A 19 -1.72 20.00 5.45
N ILE A 20 -2.34 19.06 6.14
CA ILE A 20 -3.16 18.04 5.48
C ILE A 20 -4.35 18.65 4.74
N ALA A 21 -4.94 19.73 5.27
CA ALA A 21 -6.04 20.44 4.61
C ALA A 21 -5.61 20.98 3.24
N ASP A 22 -4.44 21.61 3.16
CA ASP A 22 -3.90 22.16 1.90
C ASP A 22 -3.64 21.06 0.86
N LEU A 23 -3.25 19.85 1.29
CA LEU A 23 -3.03 18.71 0.39
C LEU A 23 -4.37 18.23 -0.20
N ILE A 24 -5.42 18.19 0.61
CA ILE A 24 -6.77 17.82 0.18
C ILE A 24 -7.34 18.88 -0.77
N ASP A 25 -7.25 20.16 -0.41
CA ASP A 25 -7.77 21.28 -1.21
C ASP A 25 -7.11 21.36 -2.60
N ARG A 26 -5.85 20.89 -2.71
CA ARG A 26 -5.11 20.79 -3.98
C ARG A 26 -5.36 19.49 -4.73
N ASN A 27 -6.33 18.68 -4.30
CA ASN A 27 -6.72 17.39 -4.89
C ASN A 27 -5.54 16.42 -5.03
N LYS A 28 -4.64 16.37 -4.05
CA LYS A 28 -3.54 15.40 -4.05
C LYS A 28 -4.07 13.99 -3.85
N ASN A 29 -3.71 13.09 -4.76
CA ASN A 29 -4.15 11.70 -4.72
C ASN A 29 -3.31 10.88 -3.73
N PHE A 30 -3.78 9.68 -3.37
CA PHE A 30 -3.11 8.82 -2.40
C PHE A 30 -1.64 8.53 -2.74
N ILE A 31 -1.34 8.29 -4.02
CA ILE A 31 0.02 7.96 -4.48
C ILE A 31 0.97 9.16 -4.34
N GLU A 32 0.51 10.38 -4.63
CA GLU A 32 1.29 11.61 -4.39
C GLU A 32 1.59 11.79 -2.89
N ILE A 33 0.64 11.45 -2.01
CA ILE A 33 0.85 11.52 -0.55
C ILE A 33 1.86 10.46 -0.09
N VAL A 34 1.77 9.24 -0.61
CA VAL A 34 2.76 8.19 -0.34
C VAL A 34 4.16 8.64 -0.77
N TYR A 35 4.28 9.18 -2.00
CA TYR A 35 5.54 9.72 -2.51
C TYR A 35 6.08 10.83 -1.59
N LEU A 36 5.22 11.79 -1.19
CA LEU A 36 5.60 12.84 -0.24
C LEU A 36 6.14 12.26 1.06
N LEU A 37 5.45 11.27 1.63
CA LEU A 37 5.87 10.67 2.89
C LEU A 37 7.21 9.94 2.79
N PHE A 38 7.52 9.35 1.63
CA PHE A 38 8.79 8.65 1.39
C PHE A 38 9.94 9.60 1.06
N TYR A 39 9.78 10.41 0.01
CA TYR A 39 10.84 11.25 -0.52
C TYR A 39 10.93 12.63 0.15
N GLY A 40 9.96 12.98 0.98
CA GLY A 40 9.94 14.23 1.74
C GLY A 40 9.49 15.46 0.95
N THR A 41 9.30 15.32 -0.35
CA THR A 41 8.87 16.39 -1.26
C THR A 41 7.76 15.87 -2.17
N LEU A 42 6.92 16.77 -2.69
CA LEU A 42 5.90 16.40 -3.67
C LEU A 42 6.59 15.99 -4.97
N PRO A 43 6.10 14.95 -5.67
CA PRO A 43 6.69 14.52 -6.94
C PRO A 43 6.47 15.57 -8.02
N GLY A 44 7.43 15.66 -8.95
CA GLY A 44 7.17 16.27 -10.26
C GLY A 44 6.34 15.33 -11.14
N ASP A 45 5.84 15.83 -12.28
CA ASP A 45 4.96 15.06 -13.17
C ASP A 45 5.59 13.74 -13.65
N GLN A 46 6.87 13.77 -14.02
CA GLN A 46 7.59 12.60 -14.51
C GLN A 46 7.86 11.58 -13.41
N ASP A 47 8.24 12.04 -12.22
CA ASP A 47 8.47 11.16 -11.05
C ASP A 47 7.18 10.51 -10.60
N LEU A 48 6.07 11.26 -10.61
CA LEU A 48 4.76 10.73 -10.28
C LEU A 48 4.34 9.64 -11.27
N GLN A 49 4.49 9.88 -12.58
CA GLN A 49 4.16 8.88 -13.60
C GLN A 49 4.97 7.60 -13.44
N ASN A 50 6.28 7.73 -13.20
CA ASN A 50 7.15 6.58 -12.95
C ASN A 50 6.74 5.82 -11.69
N PHE A 51 6.44 6.55 -10.61
CA PHE A 51 6.05 5.93 -9.34
C PHE A 51 4.70 5.22 -9.42
N VAL A 52 3.72 5.80 -10.11
CA VAL A 52 2.43 5.17 -10.41
C VAL A 52 2.64 3.90 -11.23
N LEU A 53 3.44 3.95 -12.29
CA LEU A 53 3.71 2.79 -13.14
C LEU A 53 4.35 1.65 -12.34
N GLN A 54 5.41 1.94 -11.58
CA GLN A 54 6.10 0.96 -10.73
C GLN A 54 5.16 0.34 -9.69
N THR A 55 4.30 1.15 -9.08
CA THR A 55 3.33 0.67 -8.08
C THR A 55 2.27 -0.23 -8.72
N SER A 56 1.73 0.18 -9.88
CA SER A 56 0.66 -0.55 -10.58
C SER A 56 1.08 -1.93 -11.09
N GLN A 57 2.35 -2.08 -11.49
CA GLN A 57 2.93 -3.36 -11.93
C GLN A 57 2.96 -4.38 -10.78
N GLU A 58 2.98 -3.89 -9.54
CA GLU A 58 3.11 -4.71 -8.34
C GLU A 58 1.79 -4.97 -7.63
N TYR A 59 0.64 -4.60 -8.21
CA TYR A 59 -0.67 -4.83 -7.59
C TYR A 59 -1.04 -6.30 -7.43
N VAL A 60 -0.49 -7.21 -8.24
CA VAL A 60 -0.79 -8.64 -8.15
C VAL A 60 0.11 -9.27 -7.08
N PRO A 61 -0.45 -9.83 -5.99
CA PRO A 61 0.33 -10.57 -5.00
C PRO A 61 0.74 -11.96 -5.54
N PRO A 62 1.88 -12.50 -5.08
CA PRO A 62 2.31 -13.84 -5.47
C PRO A 62 1.34 -14.91 -4.94
N GLN A 63 1.28 -16.05 -5.62
CA GLN A 63 0.34 -17.14 -5.32
C GLN A 63 0.42 -17.63 -3.87
N VAL A 64 1.60 -17.58 -3.24
CA VAL A 64 1.79 -17.94 -1.82
C VAL A 64 0.83 -17.18 -0.90
N ILE A 65 0.45 -15.94 -1.24
CA ILE A 65 -0.47 -15.13 -0.44
C ILE A 65 -1.89 -15.68 -0.52
N ASN A 66 -2.30 -16.19 -1.68
CA ASN A 66 -3.60 -16.84 -1.86
C ASN A 66 -3.70 -18.06 -0.95
N ASP A 67 -2.62 -18.84 -0.88
CA ASP A 67 -2.55 -20.07 -0.11
C ASP A 67 -2.54 -19.78 1.39
N VAL A 68 -1.81 -18.74 1.82
CA VAL A 68 -1.83 -18.25 3.20
C VAL A 68 -3.23 -17.82 3.62
N ILE A 69 -3.93 -17.00 2.82
CA ILE A 69 -5.30 -16.56 3.15
C ILE A 69 -6.23 -17.78 3.31
N LYS A 70 -6.15 -18.75 2.38
CA LYS A 70 -6.97 -19.97 2.41
C LYS A 70 -6.62 -20.94 3.54
N SER A 71 -5.44 -20.82 4.14
CA SER A 71 -5.04 -21.66 5.28
C SER A 71 -5.75 -21.28 6.59
N PHE A 72 -6.28 -20.05 6.68
CA PHE A 72 -7.03 -19.60 7.84
C PHE A 72 -8.50 -20.06 7.78
N PRO A 73 -9.16 -20.27 8.93
CA PRO A 73 -10.62 -20.36 8.99
C PRO A 73 -11.28 -19.12 8.38
N GLN A 74 -12.39 -19.29 7.66
CA GLN A 74 -13.13 -18.16 7.04
C GLN A 74 -13.59 -17.10 8.06
N ASN A 75 -13.78 -17.48 9.32
CA ASN A 75 -14.18 -16.57 10.40
C ASN A 75 -13.00 -16.01 11.20
N ALA A 76 -11.76 -16.24 10.78
CA ALA A 76 -10.61 -15.67 11.47
C ALA A 76 -10.58 -14.13 11.32
N HIS A 77 -10.00 -13.45 12.31
CA HIS A 77 -9.95 -12.00 12.32
C HIS A 77 -9.13 -11.50 11.11
N PRO A 78 -9.66 -10.60 10.25
CA PRO A 78 -8.99 -10.15 9.03
C PRO A 78 -7.57 -9.63 9.26
N MET A 79 -7.36 -8.96 10.39
CA MET A 79 -6.05 -8.43 10.75
C MET A 79 -5.00 -9.53 11.05
N ALA A 80 -5.42 -10.68 11.58
CA ALA A 80 -4.51 -11.81 11.78
C ALA A 80 -4.06 -12.44 10.45
N MET A 81 -5.00 -12.56 9.49
CA MET A 81 -4.68 -13.00 8.13
C MET A 81 -3.71 -12.02 7.45
N LEU A 82 -3.97 -10.70 7.57
CA LEU A 82 -3.14 -9.67 6.96
C LEU A 82 -1.69 -9.70 7.48
N ILE A 83 -1.50 -9.86 8.80
CA ILE A 83 -0.16 -10.01 9.39
C ILE A 83 0.57 -11.23 8.79
N ALA A 84 -0.10 -12.38 8.70
CA ALA A 84 0.48 -13.59 8.12
C ALA A 84 0.83 -13.43 6.64
N CYS A 85 0.00 -12.72 5.87
CA CYS A 85 0.30 -12.39 4.48
C CYS A 85 1.58 -11.53 4.37
N PHE A 86 1.77 -10.53 5.25
CA PHE A 86 3.00 -9.74 5.25
C PHE A 86 4.23 -10.56 5.66
N SER A 87 4.11 -11.48 6.61
CA SER A 87 5.20 -12.40 6.94
C SER A 87 5.57 -13.30 5.76
N ALA A 88 4.57 -13.79 5.01
CA ALA A 88 4.79 -14.57 3.80
C ALA A 88 5.40 -13.74 2.66
N LEU A 89 4.98 -12.49 2.47
CA LEU A 89 5.59 -11.56 1.52
C LEU A 89 7.08 -11.35 1.86
N ALA A 90 7.39 -11.04 3.12
CA ALA A 90 8.78 -10.85 3.55
C ALA A 90 9.64 -12.10 3.28
N SER A 91 9.12 -13.29 3.54
CA SER A 91 9.81 -14.54 3.21
C SER A 91 9.95 -14.78 1.71
N TYR A 92 8.98 -14.37 0.90
CA TYR A 92 8.99 -14.57 -0.55
C TYR A 92 10.04 -13.67 -1.24
N TYR A 93 10.20 -12.44 -0.76
CA TYR A 93 11.13 -11.46 -1.32
C TYR A 93 12.54 -11.51 -0.69
N TYR A 94 12.73 -12.28 0.39
CA TYR A 94 13.99 -12.38 1.13
C TYR A 94 15.24 -12.59 0.25
N ASP A 95 15.16 -13.46 -0.75
CA ASP A 95 16.30 -13.79 -1.64
C ASP A 95 16.35 -12.92 -2.91
N GLN A 96 15.20 -12.35 -3.32
CA GLN A 96 15.13 -11.48 -4.51
C GLN A 96 15.75 -10.11 -4.24
N GLU A 97 15.87 -9.72 -2.97
CA GLU A 97 16.28 -8.39 -2.54
C GLU A 97 17.56 -8.39 -1.68
N ALA A 98 18.44 -9.39 -1.82
CA ALA A 98 19.75 -9.44 -1.14
C ALA A 98 20.70 -8.25 -1.47
N GLY A 99 20.21 -7.19 -2.12
CA GLY A 99 20.81 -5.85 -2.24
C GLY A 99 19.80 -4.73 -2.52
N GLY A 100 18.52 -4.86 -2.12
CA GLY A 100 17.44 -3.91 -2.42
C GLY A 100 17.50 -2.61 -1.61
N ASP A 101 17.11 -1.50 -2.25
CA ASP A 101 16.86 -0.21 -1.59
C ASP A 101 15.60 -0.31 -0.72
N GLU A 102 15.65 0.06 0.56
CA GLU A 102 14.53 -0.01 1.53
C GLU A 102 13.24 0.64 0.99
N LEU A 103 13.38 1.65 0.13
CA LEU A 103 12.24 2.30 -0.54
C LEU A 103 11.50 1.37 -1.51
N THR A 104 12.18 0.39 -2.08
CA THR A 104 11.60 -0.63 -2.98
C THR A 104 10.72 -1.59 -2.20
N ASP A 105 11.20 -2.13 -1.08
CA ASP A 105 10.46 -3.05 -0.21
C ASP A 105 9.18 -2.39 0.31
N ILE A 106 9.30 -1.13 0.74
CA ILE A 106 8.16 -0.35 1.23
C ILE A 106 7.15 -0.08 0.10
N ARG A 107 7.62 0.24 -1.12
CA ARG A 107 6.73 0.41 -2.29
C ARG A 107 6.01 -0.90 -2.62
N LEU A 108 6.69 -2.03 -2.58
CA LEU A 108 6.08 -3.36 -2.79
C LEU A 108 4.98 -3.63 -1.76
N ALA A 109 5.24 -3.34 -0.49
CA ALA A 109 4.27 -3.48 0.58
C ALA A 109 3.00 -2.65 0.33
N ILE A 110 3.14 -1.36 -0.02
CA ILE A 110 1.99 -0.49 -0.33
C ILE A 110 1.26 -0.96 -1.58
N SER A 111 1.97 -1.41 -2.60
CA SER A 111 1.37 -1.85 -3.86
C SER A 111 0.47 -3.07 -3.66
N LYS A 112 0.87 -4.00 -2.77
CA LYS A 112 0.17 -5.27 -2.55
C LYS A 112 -0.88 -5.22 -1.45
N VAL A 113 -0.76 -4.32 -0.47
CA VAL A 113 -1.68 -4.31 0.69
C VAL A 113 -3.14 -4.15 0.29
N ALA A 114 -3.43 -3.30 -0.71
CA ALA A 114 -4.78 -3.09 -1.21
C ALA A 114 -5.39 -4.41 -1.74
N SER A 115 -4.67 -5.09 -2.63
CA SER A 115 -5.11 -6.38 -3.19
C SER A 115 -5.27 -7.46 -2.12
N ILE A 116 -4.35 -7.53 -1.16
CA ILE A 116 -4.42 -8.50 -0.05
C ILE A 116 -5.65 -8.27 0.81
N VAL A 117 -5.93 -7.01 1.18
CA VAL A 117 -7.12 -6.65 1.96
C VAL A 117 -8.40 -7.00 1.20
N ALA A 118 -8.47 -6.68 -0.10
CA ALA A 118 -9.60 -7.06 -0.94
C ALA A 118 -9.80 -8.58 -0.98
N MET A 119 -8.71 -9.36 -1.10
CA MET A 119 -8.77 -10.82 -1.10
C MET A 119 -9.20 -11.40 0.26
N ILE A 120 -8.72 -10.85 1.38
CA ILE A 120 -9.15 -11.24 2.73
C ILE A 120 -10.64 -10.97 2.91
N TYR A 121 -11.13 -9.80 2.47
CA TYR A 121 -12.55 -9.47 2.52
C TYR A 121 -13.38 -10.45 1.69
N ARG A 122 -12.97 -10.75 0.45
CA ARG A 122 -13.67 -11.74 -0.39
C ARG A 122 -13.63 -13.13 0.22
N TYR A 123 -12.51 -13.56 0.80
CA TYR A 123 -12.40 -14.85 1.49
C TYR A 123 -13.38 -14.98 2.65
N THR A 124 -13.40 -13.99 3.54
CA THR A 124 -14.25 -13.97 4.75
C THR A 124 -15.73 -13.83 4.43
N THR A 125 -16.09 -13.30 3.25
CA THR A 125 -17.46 -13.20 2.74
C THR A 125 -17.86 -14.34 1.79
N GLY A 126 -17.01 -15.35 1.62
CA GLY A 126 -17.30 -16.52 0.78
C GLY A 126 -17.30 -16.24 -0.72
N GLN A 127 -16.69 -15.13 -1.15
CA GLN A 127 -16.53 -14.77 -2.55
C GLN A 127 -15.18 -15.26 -3.10
N ASN A 128 -15.10 -15.45 -4.42
CA ASN A 128 -13.86 -15.79 -5.10
C ASN A 128 -12.84 -14.64 -5.03
N PHE A 129 -11.57 -14.87 -5.35
CA PHE A 129 -10.61 -13.75 -5.48
C PHE A 129 -10.83 -12.97 -6.78
N ILE A 130 -10.52 -11.68 -6.74
CA ILE A 130 -10.47 -10.82 -7.94
C ILE A 130 -9.01 -10.54 -8.26
N GLN A 131 -8.69 -10.43 -9.55
CA GLN A 131 -7.37 -9.97 -9.95
C GLN A 131 -7.34 -8.45 -9.97
N ALA A 132 -6.22 -7.87 -9.52
CA ALA A 132 -5.98 -6.45 -9.65
C ALA A 132 -5.89 -6.03 -11.12
N ASN A 133 -6.29 -4.80 -11.41
CA ASN A 133 -6.22 -4.19 -12.73
C ASN A 133 -5.18 -3.05 -12.72
N PRO A 134 -3.97 -3.27 -13.28
CA PRO A 134 -2.90 -2.26 -13.31
C PRO A 134 -3.24 -0.98 -14.07
N LYS A 135 -4.34 -0.95 -14.83
CA LYS A 135 -4.79 0.25 -15.56
C LYS A 135 -5.59 1.23 -14.69
N LEU A 136 -6.06 0.79 -13.52
CA LEU A 136 -6.82 1.62 -12.59
C LEU A 136 -5.88 2.36 -11.64
N SER A 137 -6.32 3.50 -11.10
CA SER A 137 -5.58 4.16 -10.02
C SER A 137 -5.58 3.29 -8.75
N TYR A 138 -4.71 3.61 -7.79
CA TYR A 138 -4.59 2.84 -6.55
C TYR A 138 -5.93 2.68 -5.81
N SER A 139 -6.68 3.77 -5.69
CA SER A 139 -7.97 3.78 -4.99
C SER A 139 -9.06 3.07 -5.79
N GLU A 140 -9.09 3.24 -7.12
CA GLU A 140 -10.05 2.54 -7.99
C GLU A 140 -9.77 1.04 -8.09
N ASN A 141 -8.50 0.63 -8.01
CA ASN A 141 -8.15 -0.79 -8.01
C ASN A 141 -8.54 -1.50 -6.70
N PHE A 142 -8.65 -0.76 -5.60
CA PHE A 142 -9.02 -1.31 -4.29
C PHE A 142 -10.52 -1.55 -4.13
N VAL A 143 -11.36 -0.71 -4.73
CA VAL A 143 -12.82 -0.71 -4.60
C VAL A 143 -13.47 -1.62 -5.66
#